data_AF-A0A9D5FRJ7-F1
#
_entry.id   AF-A0A9D5FRJ7-F1
#
_cell.length_a   1.000
_cell.length_b   1.000
_cell.length_c   1.000
_cell.angle_alpha   90.00
_cell.angle_beta   90.00
_cell.angle_gamma   90.00
#
_symmetry.space_group_name_H-M   'P 1'
#
loop_
_entity.id
_entity.type
_entity.pdbx_description
1 polymer ?
#
loop_
_entity_poly.entity_id
_entity_poly.type
_entity_poly.pdbx_seq_one_letter_code
_entity_poly.pdbx_strand_id
1 'polypeptide(L)'
;MITKDSIEAAYAFFHQKWRIYSQSTNGRQKDDIEYAISDYARNMNTELYQLLARNREGFLFTHTTFAADISFAVDKLEQML
;
A
#
# COMPACT_ATOMS: atom_id res chain seq x y z
N MET A 1 -7.18 14.58 -9.34
CA MET A 1 -7.66 15.05 -8.03
C MET A 1 -7.84 13.87 -7.10
N ILE A 2 -7.32 13.96 -5.88
CA ILE A 2 -7.59 12.99 -4.80
C ILE A 2 -9.05 13.12 -4.37
N THR A 3 -9.78 12.01 -4.31
CA THR A 3 -11.18 11.94 -3.85
C THR A 3 -11.29 11.13 -2.57
N LYS A 4 -12.35 11.38 -1.78
CA LYS A 4 -12.64 10.58 -0.57
C LYS A 4 -12.73 9.09 -0.89
N ASP A 5 -13.47 8.72 -1.93
CA ASP A 5 -13.59 7.33 -2.38
C ASP A 5 -12.24 6.68 -2.72
N SER A 6 -11.30 7.45 -3.30
CA SER A 6 -9.96 6.93 -3.62
C SER A 6 -9.12 6.66 -2.36
N ILE A 7 -9.29 7.48 -1.31
CA ILE A 7 -8.63 7.28 -0.01
C ILE A 7 -9.22 6.06 0.68
N GLU A 8 -10.56 5.97 0.75
CA GLU A 8 -11.27 4.86 1.38
C GLU A 8 -10.97 3.52 0.71
N ALA A 9 -10.98 3.47 -0.63
CA ALA A 9 -10.66 2.26 -1.39
C ALA A 9 -9.21 1.82 -1.17
N ALA A 10 -8.25 2.76 -1.21
CA ALA A 10 -6.84 2.46 -0.96
C ALA A 10 -6.63 1.98 0.48
N TYR A 11 -7.24 2.67 1.46
CA TYR A 11 -7.15 2.30 2.87
C TYR A 11 -7.69 0.89 3.11
N ALA A 12 -8.92 0.61 2.65
CA ALA A 12 -9.56 -0.68 2.87
C ALA A 12 -8.71 -1.83 2.29
N PHE A 13 -8.20 -1.66 1.06
CA PHE A 13 -7.37 -2.67 0.41
C PHE A 13 -6.01 -2.84 1.11
N PHE A 14 -5.30 -1.74 1.39
CA PHE A 14 -3.97 -1.78 2.01
C PHE A 14 -4.04 -2.33 3.43
N HIS A 15 -5.00 -1.86 4.24
CA HIS A 15 -5.18 -2.30 5.61
C HIS A 15 -5.51 -3.79 5.69
N GLN A 16 -6.41 -4.29 4.82
CA GLN A 16 -6.73 -5.72 4.76
C GLN A 16 -5.50 -6.58 4.44
N LYS A 17 -4.71 -6.19 3.44
CA LYS A 17 -3.53 -6.93 3.01
C LYS A 17 -2.39 -6.85 4.02
N TRP A 18 -2.16 -5.68 4.62
CA TRP A 18 -1.14 -5.47 5.65
C TRP A 18 -1.39 -6.33 6.90
N ARG A 19 -2.65 -6.44 7.34
CA ARG A 19 -3.02 -7.26 8.49
C ARG A 19 -2.64 -8.74 8.30
N ILE A 20 -2.78 -9.25 7.07
CA ILE A 20 -2.38 -10.62 6.73
C ILE A 20 -0.86 -10.72 6.60
N TYR A 21 -0.24 -9.80 5.85
CA TYR A 21 1.20 -9.79 5.60
C TYR A 21 2.02 -9.75 6.90
N SER A 22 1.67 -8.85 7.82
CA SER A 22 2.38 -8.62 9.08
C SER A 22 2.37 -9.84 10.02
N GLN A 23 1.37 -10.71 9.89
CA GLN A 23 1.22 -11.91 10.71
C GLN A 23 1.65 -13.20 9.99
N SER A 24 1.92 -13.13 8.69
CA SER A 24 2.25 -14.32 7.89
C SER A 24 3.66 -14.82 8.15
N THR A 25 3.80 -16.14 8.28
CA THR A 25 5.08 -16.86 8.26
C THR A 25 5.33 -17.55 6.91
N ASN A 26 4.39 -17.47 5.97
CA ASN A 26 4.46 -18.08 4.66
C ASN A 26 5.01 -17.07 3.62
N GLY A 27 6.25 -17.30 3.16
CA GLY A 27 6.91 -16.42 2.19
C GLY A 27 6.14 -16.25 0.89
N ARG A 28 5.56 -17.32 0.34
CA ARG A 28 4.76 -17.24 -0.89
C ARG A 28 3.52 -16.36 -0.72
N GLN A 29 2.85 -16.45 0.44
CA GLN A 29 1.70 -15.59 0.71
C GLN A 29 2.12 -14.12 0.82
N LYS A 30 3.31 -13.84 1.36
CA LYS A 30 3.86 -12.48 1.40
C LYS A 30 4.10 -11.97 -0.02
N ASP A 31 4.78 -12.76 -0.86
CA ASP A 31 5.05 -12.40 -2.25
C ASP A 31 3.75 -12.14 -3.04
N ASP A 32 2.73 -12.98 -2.86
CA ASP A 32 1.41 -12.81 -3.48
C ASP A 32 0.72 -11.50 -3.02
N ILE A 33 0.90 -11.11 -1.75
CA ILE A 33 0.37 -9.84 -1.22
C ILE A 33 1.16 -8.65 -1.78
N GLU A 34 2.48 -8.74 -1.84
CA GLU A 34 3.33 -7.69 -2.42
C GLU A 34 2.97 -7.43 -3.88
N TYR A 35 2.77 -8.50 -4.64
CA TYR A 35 2.31 -8.43 -6.02
C TYR A 35 0.95 -7.73 -6.12
N ALA A 36 -0.04 -8.13 -5.31
CA ALA A 36 -1.37 -7.54 -5.33
C ALA A 36 -1.39 -6.05 -4.96
N ILE A 37 -0.57 -5.65 -3.97
CA ILE A 37 -0.43 -4.25 -3.57
C ILE A 37 0.29 -3.44 -4.64
N SER A 38 1.38 -3.97 -5.20
CA SER A 38 2.10 -3.34 -6.32
C SER A 38 1.17 -3.13 -7.51
N ASP A 39 0.39 -4.15 -7.88
CA ASP A 39 -0.54 -4.08 -9.02
C ASP A 39 -1.64 -3.02 -8.80
N TYR A 40 -2.22 -2.97 -7.60
CA TYR A 40 -3.15 -1.90 -7.24
C TYR A 40 -2.47 -0.52 -7.30
N ALA A 41 -1.27 -0.38 -6.74
CA ALA A 41 -0.54 0.89 -6.69
C ALA A 41 -0.21 1.45 -8.09
N ARG A 42 -0.07 0.61 -9.11
CA ARG A 42 0.09 1.05 -10.51
C ARG A 42 -1.15 1.71 -11.08
N ASN A 43 -2.33 1.30 -10.61
CA ASN A 43 -3.61 1.66 -11.18
C ASN A 43 -4.45 2.60 -10.29
N MET A 44 -4.01 2.84 -9.05
CA MET A 44 -4.70 3.74 -8.13
C MET A 44 -4.60 5.21 -8.56
N ASN A 45 -5.31 6.09 -7.85
CA ASN A 45 -5.23 7.52 -8.07
C ASN A 45 -3.76 8.02 -8.01
N THR A 46 -3.26 8.56 -9.12
CA THR A 46 -1.84 8.91 -9.28
C THR A 46 -1.38 9.99 -8.30
N GLU A 47 -2.21 11.00 -8.03
CA GLU A 47 -1.89 12.06 -7.07
C GLU A 47 -1.81 11.52 -5.64
N LEU A 48 -2.73 10.61 -5.28
CA LEU A 48 -2.71 9.94 -3.98
C LEU A 48 -1.47 9.05 -3.84
N TYR A 49 -1.12 8.27 -4.87
CA TYR A 49 0.10 7.47 -4.86
C TYR A 49 1.35 8.36 -4.66
N GLN A 50 1.46 9.46 -5.41
CA GLN A 50 2.59 10.39 -5.28
C GLN A 50 2.67 11.01 -3.87
N LEU A 51 1.54 11.37 -3.28
CA LEU A 51 1.45 11.87 -1.91
C LEU A 51 1.96 10.86 -0.89
N LEU A 52 1.61 9.57 -1.04
CA LEU A 52 2.08 8.49 -0.17
C LEU A 52 3.57 8.18 -0.39
N ALA A 53 4.01 8.17 -1.65
CA ALA A 53 5.38 7.86 -2.01
C ALA A 53 6.38 8.91 -1.49
N ARG A 54 5.99 10.19 -1.41
CA ARG A 54 6.86 11.30 -0.96
C ARG A 54 8.20 11.34 -1.70
N ASN A 55 8.16 11.10 -3.02
CA ASN A 55 9.34 10.99 -3.89
C ASN A 55 10.29 9.82 -3.57
N ARG A 56 9.89 8.84 -2.76
CA ARG A 56 10.65 7.60 -2.59
C ARG A 56 10.53 6.74 -3.85
N GLU A 57 11.67 6.46 -4.47
CA GLU A 57 11.73 5.51 -5.57
C GLU A 57 11.38 4.10 -5.09
N GLY A 58 10.63 3.36 -5.90
CA GLY A 58 10.26 1.98 -5.59
C GLY A 58 9.28 1.81 -4.42
N PHE A 59 8.63 2.88 -3.94
CA PHE A 59 7.63 2.82 -2.88
C PHE A 59 6.53 1.79 -3.21
N LEU A 60 6.32 0.81 -2.33
CA LEU A 60 5.42 -0.35 -2.53
C LEU A 60 5.80 -1.32 -3.66
N PHE A 61 6.89 -1.09 -4.38
CA PHE A 61 7.37 -1.92 -5.50
C PHE A 61 8.67 -2.68 -5.18
N THR A 62 9.29 -2.39 -4.04
CA THR A 62 10.58 -2.95 -3.66
C THR A 62 10.43 -3.92 -2.50
N HIS A 63 10.73 -5.20 -2.73
CA HIS A 63 10.57 -6.28 -1.75
C HIS A 63 11.21 -5.97 -0.39
N THR A 64 12.43 -5.42 -0.39
CA THR A 64 13.20 -5.15 0.84
C THR A 64 12.62 -4.01 1.67
N THR A 65 11.91 -3.05 1.08
CA THR A 65 11.30 -1.92 1.79
C THR A 65 9.79 -2.06 1.96
N PHE A 66 9.18 -3.06 1.31
CA PHE A 66 7.73 -3.19 1.19
C PHE A 66 7.02 -3.11 2.53
N ALA A 67 7.48 -3.86 3.54
CA ALA A 67 6.84 -3.91 4.86
C ALA A 67 6.78 -2.52 5.52
N ALA A 68 7.85 -1.72 5.41
CA ALA A 68 7.88 -0.37 5.94
C ALA A 68 6.98 0.57 5.12
N ASP A 69 6.97 0.40 3.80
CA ASP A 69 6.18 1.22 2.88
C ASP A 69 4.68 1.00 3.08
N ILE A 70 4.22 -0.25 3.16
CA ILE A 70 2.80 -0.56 3.32
C ILE A 70 2.27 -0.18 4.70
N SER A 71 3.04 -0.39 5.77
CA SER A 71 2.67 0.06 7.11
C SER A 71 2.51 1.59 7.14
N PHE A 72 3.48 2.31 6.57
CA PHE A 72 3.41 3.76 6.46
C PHE A 72 2.21 4.22 5.62
N ALA A 73 1.92 3.55 4.51
CA ALA A 73 0.79 3.88 3.64
C ALA A 73 -0.54 3.76 4.38
N VAL A 74 -0.72 2.66 5.13
CA VAL A 74 -1.91 2.42 5.94
C VAL A 74 -2.10 3.52 6.99
N ASP A 75 -1.05 3.83 7.76
CA ASP A 75 -1.11 4.88 8.80
C ASP A 75 -1.45 6.26 8.20
N LYS A 76 -0.91 6.56 7.00
CA LYS A 76 -1.19 7.83 6.32
C LYS A 76 -2.61 7.90 5.79
N LEU A 77 -3.09 6.82 5.18
CA LEU A 77 -4.45 6.75 4.66
C LEU A 77 -5.48 6.84 5.79
N GLU A 78 -5.22 6.21 6.95
CA GLU A 78 -6.08 6.31 8.12
C GLU A 78 -6.24 7.76 8.61
N GLN A 79 -5.15 8.53 8.60
CA GLN A 79 -5.17 9.96 8.96
C GLN A 79 -5.93 10.86 7.97
N MET A 80 -6.26 10.34 6.79
CA MET A 80 -6.97 11.07 5.72
C MET A 80 -8.46 10.72 5.64
N LEU A 81 -8.94 9.78 6.46
CA LEU A 81 -10.36 9.42 6.59
C LEU A 81 -11.13 10.42 7.45
#